data_AF-A0AAJ2UQ03-F1
#
_entry.id   AF-A0AAJ2UQ03-F1
#
_cell.length_a   1.000
_cell.length_b   1.000
_cell.length_c   1.000
_cell.angle_alpha   90.00
_cell.angle_beta   90.00
_cell.angle_gamma   90.00
#
_symmetry.space_group_name_H-M   'P 1'
#
loop_
_entity.id
_entity.type
_entity.pdbx_description
1 polymer ?
#
loop_
_entity_poly.entity_id
_entity_poly.type
_entity_poly.pdbx_seq_one_letter_code
_entity_poly.pdbx_strand_id
1 'polypeptide(L)'
;MRKSEAKELINQAYAAWDAEEWQRAADLYEQVLAHFPDEKPSAEWWYDAALGHKFLRNWDKAYELGIQAAARAPRGEGDPAYWNLGIAATIRRDWATARDAWTGFGIEVPDGEGEIDGRFGQACVRLDTDGRREVVWIDRLCPTRGRVMNVPVTGGRRYGEIVLHDGRPNGERVVDGTTFPVFDELLLFEPSDLPTFQVTVAAGDPADLEALTTLFADHDFGAEPAGSLTTHCACCSEGTLHKEPRTTRAGAQRVFVAAPEGEARRLLDQWAGEKVIGRSWSGLEAVG
;
A
#
# COMPACT_ATOMS: atom_id res chain seq x y z
N MET A 1 -33.36 -1.00 25.70
CA MET A 1 -32.29 -1.71 26.42
C MET A 1 -32.06 -1.11 27.79
N ARG A 2 -31.84 -1.92 28.83
CA ARG A 2 -31.44 -1.44 30.18
C ARG A 2 -29.92 -1.33 30.29
N LYS A 3 -29.37 -0.48 31.18
CA LYS A 3 -27.90 -0.36 31.35
C LYS A 3 -27.20 -1.69 31.72
N SER A 4 -27.87 -2.55 32.50
CA SER A 4 -27.37 -3.89 32.83
C SER A 4 -27.30 -4.82 31.61
N GLU A 5 -28.24 -4.69 30.69
CA GLU A 5 -28.30 -5.45 29.44
C GLU A 5 -27.24 -4.93 28.46
N ALA A 6 -27.07 -3.61 28.35
CA ALA A 6 -26.00 -3.00 27.56
C ALA A 6 -24.61 -3.48 28.04
N LYS A 7 -24.38 -3.54 29.35
CA LYS A 7 -23.13 -4.05 29.92
C LYS A 7 -22.86 -5.50 29.51
N GLU A 8 -23.89 -6.32 29.47
CA GLU A 8 -23.77 -7.72 29.05
C GLU A 8 -23.41 -7.82 27.55
N LEU A 9 -24.05 -7.01 26.69
CA LEU A 9 -23.69 -6.96 25.27
C LEU A 9 -22.27 -6.44 25.05
N ILE A 10 -21.80 -5.45 25.82
CA ILE A 10 -20.42 -4.95 25.75
C ILE A 10 -19.43 -6.07 26.13
N ASN A 11 -19.69 -6.82 27.20
CA ASN A 11 -18.84 -7.96 27.58
C ASN A 11 -18.78 -9.01 26.46
N GLN A 12 -19.92 -9.29 25.81
CA GLN A 12 -19.97 -10.20 24.67
C GLN A 12 -19.25 -9.64 23.45
N ALA A 13 -19.28 -8.32 23.23
CA ALA A 13 -18.57 -7.66 22.15
C ALA A 13 -17.06 -7.80 22.34
N TYR A 14 -16.54 -7.60 23.56
CA TYR A 14 -15.13 -7.86 23.87
C TYR A 14 -14.76 -9.34 23.68
N ALA A 15 -15.60 -10.27 24.13
CA ALA A 15 -15.32 -11.70 23.92
C ALA A 15 -15.32 -12.08 22.43
N ALA A 16 -16.23 -11.50 21.63
CA ALA A 16 -16.25 -11.68 20.18
C ALA A 16 -15.01 -11.04 19.52
N TRP A 17 -14.58 -9.89 20.00
CA TRP A 17 -13.37 -9.21 19.53
C TRP A 17 -12.11 -10.05 19.75
N ASP A 18 -11.93 -10.57 20.97
CA ASP A 18 -10.80 -11.43 21.32
C ASP A 18 -10.77 -12.74 20.51
N ALA A 19 -11.94 -13.18 20.03
CA ALA A 19 -12.10 -14.33 19.15
C ALA A 19 -12.02 -13.99 17.65
N GLU A 20 -11.73 -12.73 17.30
CA GLU A 20 -11.71 -12.22 15.92
C GLU A 20 -13.06 -12.38 15.18
N GLU A 21 -14.17 -12.48 15.91
CA GLU A 21 -15.54 -12.52 15.39
C GLU A 21 -16.01 -11.10 15.03
N TRP A 22 -15.32 -10.44 14.09
CA TRP A 22 -15.46 -9.00 13.80
C TRP A 22 -16.90 -8.55 13.54
N GLN A 23 -17.66 -9.33 12.77
CA GLN A 23 -19.07 -9.02 12.48
C GLN A 23 -19.91 -9.01 13.75
N ARG A 24 -19.75 -10.04 14.59
CA ARG A 24 -20.51 -10.16 15.83
C ARG A 24 -20.12 -9.06 16.82
N ALA A 25 -18.84 -8.76 16.94
CA ALA A 25 -18.37 -7.68 17.80
C ALA A 25 -18.98 -6.33 17.38
N ALA A 26 -18.92 -6.00 16.09
CA ALA A 26 -19.52 -4.78 15.55
C ALA A 26 -21.04 -4.72 15.77
N ASP A 27 -21.77 -5.79 15.47
CA ASP A 27 -23.22 -5.86 15.65
C ASP A 27 -23.65 -5.65 17.11
N LEU A 28 -22.85 -6.14 18.07
CA LEU A 28 -23.12 -5.97 19.50
C LEU A 28 -22.88 -4.52 19.95
N TYR A 29 -21.81 -3.87 19.49
CA TYR A 29 -21.58 -2.45 19.76
C TYR A 29 -22.68 -1.58 19.11
N GLU A 30 -23.08 -1.86 17.88
CA GLU A 30 -24.16 -1.12 17.20
C GLU A 30 -25.50 -1.24 17.94
N GLN A 31 -25.82 -2.41 18.51
CA GLN A 31 -27.01 -2.58 19.36
C GLN A 31 -26.95 -1.72 20.62
N VAL A 32 -25.78 -1.60 21.26
CA VAL A 32 -25.59 -0.73 22.42
C VAL A 32 -25.75 0.74 22.02
N LEU A 33 -25.11 1.13 20.91
CA LEU A 33 -25.13 2.50 20.37
C LEU A 33 -26.52 2.95 19.91
N ALA A 34 -27.37 2.04 19.45
CA ALA A 34 -28.77 2.35 19.12
C ALA A 34 -29.59 2.87 20.32
N HIS A 35 -29.14 2.58 21.55
CA HIS A 35 -29.79 3.04 22.78
C HIS A 35 -28.98 4.07 23.57
N PHE A 36 -27.65 4.04 23.45
CA PHE A 36 -26.73 4.86 24.24
C PHE A 36 -25.66 5.55 23.36
N PRO A 37 -26.05 6.34 22.32
CA PRO A 37 -25.12 6.87 21.33
C PRO A 37 -24.19 7.97 21.87
N ASP A 38 -24.59 8.63 22.96
CA ASP A 38 -23.94 9.84 23.49
C ASP A 38 -23.53 9.72 24.97
N GLU A 39 -23.62 8.52 25.55
CA GLU A 39 -23.05 8.27 26.87
C GLU A 39 -21.54 8.46 26.81
N LYS A 40 -20.92 8.95 27.88
CA LYS A 40 -19.46 9.21 27.91
C LYS A 40 -18.58 8.08 27.34
N PRO A 41 -18.80 6.78 27.66
CA PRO A 41 -18.01 5.68 27.10
C PRO A 41 -18.35 5.32 25.63
N SER A 42 -19.38 5.91 25.02
CA SER A 42 -19.80 5.58 23.65
C SER A 42 -18.73 5.85 22.59
N ALA A 43 -17.79 6.75 22.85
CA ALA A 43 -16.67 7.03 21.95
C ALA A 43 -15.88 5.75 21.61
N GLU A 44 -15.59 4.93 22.62
CA GLU A 44 -14.89 3.64 22.44
C GLU A 44 -15.73 2.67 21.62
N TRP A 45 -17.05 2.61 21.86
CA TRP A 45 -17.93 1.68 21.16
C TRP A 45 -18.12 2.07 19.68
N TRP A 46 -18.21 3.36 19.36
CA TRP A 46 -18.23 3.84 17.98
C TRP A 46 -16.93 3.47 17.26
N TYR A 47 -15.80 3.67 17.93
CA TYR A 47 -14.49 3.32 17.41
C TYR A 47 -14.36 1.81 17.14
N ASP A 48 -14.69 0.98 18.12
CA ASP A 48 -14.57 -0.49 18.01
C ASP A 48 -15.52 -1.04 16.94
N ALA A 49 -16.75 -0.52 16.83
CA ALA A 49 -17.67 -0.90 15.77
C ALA A 49 -17.12 -0.53 14.38
N ALA A 50 -16.61 0.69 14.21
CA ALA A 50 -15.99 1.12 12.95
C ALA A 50 -14.77 0.26 12.58
N LEU A 51 -13.94 -0.10 13.56
CA LEU A 51 -12.76 -0.92 13.36
C LEU A 51 -13.12 -2.38 13.00
N GLY A 52 -14.16 -2.94 13.60
CA GLY A 52 -14.70 -4.25 13.21
C GLY A 52 -15.10 -4.29 11.72
N HIS A 53 -15.81 -3.26 11.25
CA HIS A 53 -16.16 -3.14 9.82
C HIS A 53 -14.95 -2.91 8.91
N LYS A 54 -13.90 -2.23 9.38
CA LYS A 54 -12.63 -2.13 8.66
C LYS A 54 -11.98 -3.50 8.46
N PHE A 55 -11.92 -4.36 9.49
CA PHE A 55 -11.39 -5.72 9.34
C PHE A 55 -12.20 -6.58 8.38
N LEU A 56 -13.52 -6.37 8.32
CA LEU A 56 -14.41 -7.00 7.34
C LEU A 56 -14.32 -6.39 5.93
N ARG A 57 -13.55 -5.30 5.76
CA ARG A 57 -13.50 -4.48 4.54
C ARG A 57 -14.87 -3.92 4.13
N ASN A 58 -15.77 -3.74 5.08
CA ASN A 58 -17.04 -3.03 4.88
C ASN A 58 -16.82 -1.52 5.02
N TRP A 59 -16.21 -0.93 3.99
CA TRP A 59 -15.74 0.46 4.02
C TRP A 59 -16.85 1.49 4.16
N ASP A 60 -18.05 1.21 3.64
CA ASP A 60 -19.19 2.10 3.81
C ASP A 60 -19.59 2.21 5.27
N LYS A 61 -19.63 1.08 5.99
CA LYS A 61 -20.00 1.07 7.41
C LYS A 61 -18.86 1.54 8.31
N ALA A 62 -17.62 1.19 7.98
CA ALA A 62 -16.45 1.75 8.66
C ALA A 62 -16.41 3.28 8.53
N TYR A 63 -16.79 3.84 7.38
CA TYR A 63 -16.90 5.29 7.19
C TYR A 63 -18.02 5.90 8.05
N GLU A 64 -19.25 5.35 7.99
CA GLU A 64 -20.40 5.90 8.72
C GLU A 64 -20.17 5.93 10.23
N LEU A 65 -19.68 4.82 10.78
CA LEU A 65 -19.35 4.69 12.20
C LEU A 65 -18.10 5.50 12.55
N GLY A 66 -17.12 5.56 11.64
CA GLY A 66 -15.89 6.34 11.78
C GLY A 66 -16.14 7.84 11.94
N ILE A 67 -17.13 8.41 11.25
CA ILE A 67 -17.57 9.80 11.48
C ILE A 67 -18.01 10.01 12.92
N GLN A 68 -18.80 9.07 13.47
CA GLN A 68 -19.28 9.15 14.84
C GLN A 68 -18.16 8.98 15.87
N ALA A 69 -17.21 8.08 15.61
CA ALA A 69 -16.03 7.90 16.44
C ALA A 69 -15.17 9.16 16.45
N ALA A 70 -14.83 9.70 15.28
CA ALA A 70 -14.01 10.90 15.12
C ALA A 70 -14.66 12.14 15.78
N ALA A 71 -15.98 12.31 15.65
CA ALA A 71 -16.71 13.41 16.29
C ALA A 71 -16.61 13.43 17.83
N ARG A 72 -16.23 12.30 18.45
CA ARG A 72 -16.05 12.15 19.90
C ARG A 72 -14.56 12.08 20.31
N ALA A 73 -13.65 12.11 19.35
CA ALA A 73 -12.21 11.98 19.56
C ALA A 73 -11.50 13.34 19.63
N PRO A 74 -10.44 13.48 20.45
CA PRO A 74 -9.59 14.67 20.47
C PRO A 74 -8.89 14.88 19.12
N ARG A 75 -8.88 16.13 18.63
CA ARG A 75 -8.23 16.50 17.37
C ARG A 75 -6.76 16.87 17.59
N GLY A 76 -5.91 16.53 16.63
CA GLY A 76 -4.50 16.90 16.58
C GLY A 76 -3.58 16.08 17.50
N GLU A 77 -4.12 15.06 18.16
CA GLU A 77 -3.42 14.25 19.17
C GLU A 77 -3.05 12.84 18.68
N GLY A 78 -3.21 12.55 17.38
CA GLY A 78 -2.94 11.23 16.81
C GLY A 78 -3.99 10.19 17.19
N ASP A 79 -5.23 10.60 17.44
CA ASP A 79 -6.30 9.67 17.82
C ASP A 79 -6.65 8.70 16.67
N PRO A 80 -6.66 7.38 16.90
CA PRO A 80 -6.85 6.38 15.86
C PRO A 80 -8.24 6.43 15.19
N ALA A 81 -9.25 7.06 15.79
CA ALA A 81 -10.55 7.27 15.14
C ALA A 81 -10.41 8.10 13.86
N TYR A 82 -9.60 9.16 13.90
CA TYR A 82 -9.31 9.98 12.72
C TYR A 82 -8.51 9.23 11.67
N TRP A 83 -7.54 8.39 12.08
CA TRP A 83 -6.77 7.58 11.15
C TRP A 83 -7.66 6.62 10.36
N ASN A 84 -8.52 5.87 11.07
CA ASN A 84 -9.42 4.90 10.45
C ASN A 84 -10.49 5.58 9.57
N LEU A 85 -11.03 6.73 9.99
CA LEU A 85 -11.91 7.53 9.15
C LEU A 85 -11.19 8.03 7.89
N GLY A 86 -9.94 8.48 8.01
CA GLY A 86 -9.13 8.91 6.87
C GLY A 86 -8.94 7.81 5.83
N ILE A 87 -8.69 6.57 6.26
CA ILE A 87 -8.64 5.40 5.36
C ILE A 87 -9.98 5.19 4.66
N ALA A 88 -11.07 5.09 5.43
CA ALA A 88 -12.39 4.79 4.88
C ALA A 88 -12.88 5.89 3.91
N ALA A 89 -12.65 7.16 4.24
CA ALA A 89 -12.97 8.30 3.38
C ALA A 89 -12.13 8.31 2.09
N THR A 90 -10.84 7.97 2.19
CA THR A 90 -9.95 7.83 1.03
C THR A 90 -10.44 6.73 0.08
N ILE A 91 -10.83 5.57 0.62
CA ILE A 91 -11.38 4.46 -0.18
C ILE A 91 -12.66 4.87 -0.91
N ARG A 92 -13.52 5.64 -0.24
CA ARG A 92 -14.74 6.19 -0.82
C ARG A 92 -14.52 7.38 -1.75
N ARG A 93 -13.28 7.85 -1.91
CA ARG A 93 -12.92 9.09 -2.65
C ARG A 93 -13.65 10.33 -2.12
N ASP A 94 -14.03 10.32 -0.84
CA ASP A 94 -14.53 11.50 -0.15
C ASP A 94 -13.34 12.32 0.35
N TRP A 95 -12.79 13.13 -0.54
CA TRP A 95 -11.55 13.85 -0.28
C TRP A 95 -11.68 14.98 0.74
N ALA A 96 -12.88 15.53 0.90
CA ALA A 96 -13.15 16.54 1.92
C ALA A 96 -13.08 15.91 3.32
N THR A 97 -13.82 14.81 3.54
CA THR A 97 -13.75 14.08 4.81
C THR A 97 -12.38 13.46 5.03
N ALA A 98 -11.71 12.96 3.99
CA ALA A 98 -10.36 12.42 4.14
C ALA A 98 -9.37 13.49 4.64
N ARG A 99 -9.38 14.70 4.06
CA ARG A 99 -8.55 15.81 4.54
C ARG A 99 -8.88 16.20 5.98
N ASP A 100 -10.16 16.37 6.30
CA ASP A 100 -10.56 16.70 7.68
C ASP A 100 -10.10 15.63 8.66
N ALA A 101 -10.20 14.35 8.30
CA ALA A 101 -9.75 13.26 9.13
C ALA A 101 -8.23 13.27 9.31
N TRP A 102 -7.44 13.45 8.25
CA TRP A 102 -5.98 13.55 8.38
C TRP A 102 -5.54 14.74 9.22
N THR A 103 -6.16 15.91 9.02
CA THR A 103 -5.92 17.09 9.88
C THR A 103 -6.38 16.86 11.31
N GLY A 104 -7.52 16.17 11.51
CA GLY A 104 -8.03 15.76 12.81
C GLY A 104 -7.12 14.77 13.52
N PHE A 105 -6.39 13.93 12.78
CA PHE A 105 -5.32 13.10 13.32
C PHE A 105 -4.09 13.93 13.72
N GLY A 106 -3.83 15.03 13.01
CA GLY A 106 -2.65 15.88 13.19
C GLY A 106 -1.62 15.78 12.05
N ILE A 107 -2.01 15.22 10.90
CA ILE A 107 -1.19 15.19 9.68
C ILE A 107 -1.60 16.34 8.77
N GLU A 108 -0.62 17.13 8.37
CA GLU A 108 -0.80 18.16 7.34
C GLU A 108 -0.94 17.50 5.96
N VAL A 109 -1.95 17.92 5.21
CA VAL A 109 -2.23 17.48 3.85
C VAL A 109 -2.44 18.70 2.96
N PRO A 110 -2.10 18.64 1.66
CA PRO A 110 -2.32 19.78 0.76
C PRO A 110 -3.80 20.18 0.67
N ASP A 111 -4.04 21.50 0.61
CA ASP A 111 -5.35 22.07 0.31
C ASP A 111 -5.87 21.60 -1.06
N GLY A 112 -7.20 21.56 -1.20
CA GLY A 112 -7.87 21.27 -2.47
C GLY A 112 -9.19 20.52 -2.31
N GLU A 113 -9.87 20.30 -3.43
CA GLU A 113 -11.17 19.60 -3.48
C GLU A 113 -11.04 18.18 -4.06
N GLY A 114 -10.00 17.94 -4.87
CA GLY A 114 -9.75 16.66 -5.53
C GLY A 114 -8.96 15.69 -4.67
N GLU A 115 -8.33 14.71 -5.32
CA GLU A 115 -7.50 13.72 -4.63
C GLU A 115 -6.36 14.36 -3.83
N ILE A 116 -5.93 13.66 -2.78
CA ILE A 116 -4.75 14.07 -2.00
C ILE A 116 -3.49 13.52 -2.69
N ASP A 117 -2.66 14.43 -3.18
CA ASP A 117 -1.32 14.16 -3.71
C ASP A 117 -0.31 15.13 -3.05
N GLY A 118 0.28 14.68 -1.95
CA GLY A 118 1.18 15.47 -1.10
C GLY A 118 2.61 14.95 -1.03
N ARG A 119 2.95 13.87 -1.74
CA ARG A 119 4.29 13.23 -1.74
C ARG A 119 4.85 12.99 -0.33
N PHE A 120 4.28 12.01 0.35
CA PHE A 120 4.64 11.59 1.71
C PHE A 120 5.94 10.75 1.77
N GLY A 121 6.77 10.81 0.73
CA GLY A 121 8.03 10.09 0.62
C GLY A 121 7.86 8.59 0.39
N GLN A 122 9.00 7.90 0.31
CA GLN A 122 9.04 6.48 -0.02
C GLN A 122 8.74 5.59 1.18
N ALA A 123 8.15 4.43 0.90
CA ALA A 123 7.98 3.32 1.83
C ALA A 123 8.00 2.00 1.05
N CYS A 124 7.79 0.88 1.74
CA CYS A 124 7.51 -0.39 1.09
C CYS A 124 6.10 -0.88 1.44
N VAL A 125 5.51 -1.67 0.54
CA VAL A 125 4.27 -2.41 0.77
C VAL A 125 4.46 -3.89 0.45
N ARG A 126 3.87 -4.75 1.27
CA ARG A 126 3.67 -6.17 0.97
C ARG A 126 2.43 -6.32 0.10
N LEU A 127 2.64 -6.65 -1.16
CA LEU A 127 1.56 -7.14 -2.00
C LEU A 127 1.29 -8.59 -1.59
N ASP A 128 0.01 -8.97 -1.47
CA ASP A 128 -0.41 -10.36 -1.30
C ASP A 128 -1.28 -10.75 -2.50
N THR A 129 -0.85 -11.78 -3.23
CA THR A 129 -1.58 -12.31 -4.38
C THR A 129 -1.73 -13.81 -4.21
N ASP A 130 -2.90 -14.22 -3.72
CA ASP A 130 -3.23 -15.61 -3.41
C ASP A 130 -2.18 -16.30 -2.52
N GLY A 131 -1.70 -15.60 -1.47
CA GLY A 131 -0.70 -16.10 -0.54
C GLY A 131 0.75 -15.98 -1.03
N ARG A 132 0.98 -15.50 -2.27
CA ARG A 132 2.31 -15.09 -2.73
C ARG A 132 2.54 -13.64 -2.33
N ARG A 133 3.59 -13.41 -1.56
CA ARG A 133 3.91 -12.09 -1.01
C ARG A 133 5.16 -11.50 -1.62
N GLU A 134 5.05 -10.26 -2.06
CA GLU A 134 6.15 -9.50 -2.66
C GLU A 134 6.27 -8.15 -1.97
N VAL A 135 7.50 -7.74 -1.61
CA VAL A 135 7.75 -6.44 -0.98
C VAL A 135 8.26 -5.48 -2.04
N VAL A 136 7.43 -4.49 -2.36
CA VAL A 136 7.73 -3.48 -3.38
C VAL A 136 7.91 -2.12 -2.74
N TRP A 137 8.71 -1.27 -3.36
CA TRP A 137 8.80 0.15 -3.08
C TRP A 137 7.57 0.87 -3.59
N ILE A 138 7.13 1.85 -2.81
CA ILE A 138 6.06 2.76 -3.17
C ILE A 138 6.51 4.21 -2.99
N ASP A 139 5.98 5.11 -3.82
CA ASP A 139 5.99 6.55 -3.54
C ASP A 139 4.63 6.94 -2.95
N ARG A 140 4.60 7.47 -1.72
CA ARG A 140 3.34 7.73 -1.01
C ARG A 140 2.70 9.01 -1.51
N LEU A 141 1.49 8.89 -2.05
CA LEU A 141 0.70 10.01 -2.55
C LEU A 141 -0.03 10.74 -1.41
N CYS A 142 -0.50 9.98 -0.42
CA CYS A 142 -1.13 10.50 0.79
C CYS A 142 -0.78 9.59 1.99
N PRO A 143 -1.28 9.84 3.21
CA PRO A 143 -0.92 9.03 4.38
C PRO A 143 -1.11 7.51 4.26
N THR A 144 -2.02 7.08 3.37
CA THR A 144 -2.42 5.67 3.22
C THR A 144 -2.26 5.12 1.80
N ARG A 145 -2.11 5.98 0.77
CA ARG A 145 -1.95 5.54 -0.63
C ARG A 145 -0.51 5.64 -1.08
N GLY A 146 -0.04 4.65 -1.83
CA GLY A 146 1.25 4.70 -2.52
C GLY A 146 1.20 4.11 -3.91
N ARG A 147 1.97 4.69 -4.82
CA ARG A 147 2.18 4.19 -6.19
C ARG A 147 3.30 3.16 -6.19
N VAL A 148 3.06 1.98 -6.74
CA VAL A 148 4.05 0.90 -6.87
C VAL A 148 5.14 1.30 -7.86
N MET A 149 6.40 1.29 -7.40
CA MET A 149 7.56 1.75 -8.17
C MET A 149 8.42 0.61 -8.73
N ASN A 150 8.23 -0.63 -8.27
CA ASN A 150 8.86 -1.81 -8.87
C ASN A 150 7.97 -2.40 -9.97
N VAL A 151 8.55 -3.20 -10.86
CA VAL A 151 7.77 -4.12 -11.71
C VAL A 151 7.59 -5.42 -10.93
N PRO A 152 6.38 -5.70 -10.38
CA PRO A 152 6.16 -6.92 -9.62
C PRO A 152 6.37 -8.14 -10.51
N VAL A 153 6.99 -9.18 -9.95
CA VAL A 153 7.16 -10.47 -10.64
C VAL A 153 6.07 -11.47 -10.29
N THR A 154 5.32 -11.18 -9.23
CA THR A 154 4.13 -11.94 -8.87
C THR A 154 3.00 -11.58 -9.83
N GLY A 155 2.57 -12.54 -10.65
CA GLY A 155 1.45 -12.35 -11.58
C GLY A 155 0.20 -11.85 -10.86
N GLY A 156 -0.54 -10.98 -11.53
CA GLY A 156 -1.73 -10.29 -11.00
C GLY A 156 -1.48 -8.86 -10.49
N ARG A 157 -0.22 -8.43 -10.30
CA ARG A 157 0.15 -7.08 -9.84
C ARG A 157 1.00 -6.35 -10.86
N ARG A 158 0.92 -5.01 -10.87
CA ARG A 158 1.53 -4.18 -11.91
C ARG A 158 2.29 -2.97 -11.35
N TYR A 159 3.31 -2.57 -12.10
CA TYR A 159 4.00 -1.28 -11.90
C TYR A 159 3.00 -0.13 -12.06
N GLY A 160 3.09 0.88 -11.20
CA GLY A 160 2.23 2.05 -11.24
C GLY A 160 0.86 1.88 -10.59
N GLU A 161 0.51 0.69 -10.10
CA GLU A 161 -0.70 0.49 -9.29
C GLU A 161 -0.69 1.43 -8.08
N ILE A 162 -1.87 1.91 -7.69
CA ILE A 162 -2.04 2.62 -6.42
C ILE A 162 -2.57 1.62 -5.41
N VAL A 163 -1.83 1.40 -4.35
CA VAL A 163 -2.19 0.51 -3.25
C VAL A 163 -2.46 1.30 -1.98
N LEU A 164 -3.34 0.77 -1.14
CA LEU A 164 -3.63 1.30 0.19
C LEU A 164 -2.93 0.48 1.26
N HIS A 165 -2.42 1.14 2.28
CA HIS A 165 -1.79 0.52 3.44
C HIS A 165 -2.26 1.18 4.75
N ASP A 166 -2.15 0.45 5.85
CA ASP A 166 -2.44 0.99 7.19
C ASP A 166 -1.23 1.71 7.80
N GLY A 167 -1.39 2.32 8.98
CA GLY A 167 -0.36 3.14 9.63
C GLY A 167 0.68 2.36 10.42
N ARG A 168 0.38 1.10 10.78
CA ARG A 168 1.30 0.26 11.55
C ARG A 168 2.21 -0.53 10.61
N PRO A 169 3.54 -0.29 10.59
CA PRO A 169 4.46 -1.08 9.80
C PRO A 169 4.58 -2.50 10.34
N ASN A 170 4.87 -3.43 9.44
CA ASN A 170 5.19 -4.84 9.69
C ASN A 170 6.51 -5.18 8.99
N GLY A 171 7.60 -4.61 9.51
CA GLY A 171 8.96 -4.77 9.02
C GLY A 171 9.58 -3.48 8.49
N GLU A 172 10.88 -3.55 8.18
CA GLU A 172 11.68 -2.39 7.82
C GLU A 172 12.73 -2.72 6.77
N ARG A 173 13.09 -1.74 5.93
CA ARG A 173 14.22 -1.82 5.00
C ARG A 173 15.20 -0.70 5.33
N VAL A 174 16.46 -1.04 5.56
CA VAL A 174 17.52 -0.06 5.79
C VAL A 174 18.35 0.06 4.53
N VAL A 175 18.36 1.24 3.90
CA VAL A 175 19.13 1.56 2.69
C VAL A 175 20.02 2.75 3.03
N ASP A 176 21.34 2.60 2.88
CA ASP A 176 22.33 3.66 3.17
C ASP A 176 22.12 4.35 4.53
N GLY A 177 21.77 3.56 5.55
CA GLY A 177 21.51 4.04 6.91
C GLY A 177 20.12 4.67 7.13
N THR A 178 19.31 4.80 6.08
CA THR A 178 17.92 5.29 6.17
C THR A 178 16.95 4.13 6.31
N THR A 179 16.08 4.20 7.31
CA THR A 179 15.05 3.18 7.55
C THR A 179 13.74 3.55 6.85
N PHE A 180 13.23 2.61 6.07
CA PHE A 180 11.94 2.70 5.38
C PHE A 180 10.96 1.67 5.95
N PRO A 181 9.74 2.08 6.33
CA PRO A 181 8.75 1.17 6.85
C PRO A 181 8.22 0.24 5.75
N VAL A 182 7.87 -0.97 6.15
CA VAL A 182 7.17 -1.94 5.29
C VAL A 182 5.78 -2.12 5.83
N PHE A 183 4.77 -1.73 5.07
CA PHE A 183 3.38 -1.95 5.44
C PHE A 183 2.81 -3.19 4.75
N ASP A 184 1.74 -3.75 5.30
CA ASP A 184 0.94 -4.75 4.59
C ASP A 184 -0.15 -4.03 3.78
N GLU A 185 -0.44 -4.56 2.59
CA GLU A 185 -1.50 -4.04 1.75
C GLU A 185 -2.88 -4.23 2.42
N LEU A 186 -3.67 -3.16 2.41
CA LEU A 186 -5.10 -3.21 2.72
C LEU A 186 -5.91 -3.60 1.49
N LEU A 187 -5.69 -2.92 0.35
CA LEU A 187 -6.31 -3.23 -0.93
C LEU A 187 -5.60 -2.53 -2.11
N LEU A 188 -5.86 -3.03 -3.32
CA LEU A 188 -5.55 -2.36 -4.59
C LEU A 188 -6.57 -1.24 -4.85
N PHE A 189 -6.13 0.02 -4.80
CA PHE A 189 -7.00 1.21 -4.94
C PHE A 189 -7.27 1.54 -6.40
N GLU A 190 -6.21 1.57 -7.22
CA GLU A 190 -6.31 1.78 -8.65
C GLU A 190 -5.39 0.79 -9.38
N PRO A 191 -5.94 0.02 -10.35
CA PRO A 191 -5.11 -0.82 -11.20
C PRO A 191 -4.26 0.05 -12.13
N SER A 192 -3.17 -0.53 -12.62
CA SER A 192 -2.38 0.03 -13.70
C SER A 192 -2.70 -0.69 -15.01
N ASP A 193 -2.85 0.07 -16.09
CA ASP A 193 -3.05 -0.49 -17.43
C ASP A 193 -1.73 -0.89 -18.10
N LEU A 194 -0.59 -0.64 -17.45
CA LEU A 194 0.71 -0.97 -18.02
C LEU A 194 0.91 -2.49 -18.04
N PRO A 195 1.05 -3.11 -19.24
CA PRO A 195 1.35 -4.52 -19.33
C PRO A 195 2.79 -4.78 -18.88
N THR A 196 3.00 -5.93 -18.24
CA THR A 196 4.32 -6.41 -17.87
C THR A 196 4.82 -7.37 -18.95
N PHE A 197 6.04 -7.16 -19.42
CA PHE A 197 6.75 -8.07 -20.29
C PHE A 197 8.02 -8.56 -19.63
N GLN A 198 8.46 -9.76 -19.98
CA GLN A 198 9.79 -10.27 -19.69
C GLN A 198 10.63 -10.16 -20.97
N VAL A 199 11.87 -9.73 -20.84
CA VAL A 199 12.85 -9.65 -21.94
C VAL A 199 14.20 -10.18 -21.47
N THR A 200 14.97 -10.79 -22.37
CA THR A 200 16.38 -11.10 -22.13
C THR A 200 17.22 -9.94 -22.65
N VAL A 201 18.05 -9.34 -21.79
CA VAL A 201 19.01 -8.30 -22.18
C VAL A 201 20.42 -8.80 -21.93
N ALA A 202 21.36 -8.44 -22.78
CA ALA A 202 22.79 -8.62 -22.56
C ALA A 202 23.44 -7.26 -22.41
N ALA A 203 24.00 -7.00 -21.22
CA ALA A 203 24.70 -5.78 -20.87
C ALA A 203 26.20 -6.08 -20.70
N GLY A 204 27.08 -5.35 -21.37
CA GLY A 204 28.52 -5.56 -21.32
C GLY A 204 29.14 -5.09 -20.01
N ASP A 205 28.53 -4.07 -19.39
CA ASP A 205 28.94 -3.46 -18.13
C ASP A 205 27.73 -3.32 -17.19
N PRO A 206 27.88 -3.41 -15.85
CA PRO A 206 26.85 -3.06 -14.89
C PRO A 206 26.13 -1.72 -15.15
N ALA A 207 26.84 -0.69 -15.62
CA ALA A 207 26.28 0.62 -15.94
C ALA A 207 25.35 0.60 -17.16
N ASP A 208 25.47 -0.39 -18.05
CA ASP A 208 24.55 -0.54 -19.18
C ASP A 208 23.15 -0.97 -18.72
N LEU A 209 23.07 -1.80 -17.68
CA LEU A 209 21.79 -2.19 -17.10
C LEU A 209 21.13 -1.02 -16.35
N GLU A 210 21.92 -0.22 -15.63
CA GLU A 210 21.43 0.99 -14.97
C GLU A 210 20.92 2.03 -15.99
N ALA A 211 21.60 2.16 -17.12
CA ALA A 211 21.13 2.99 -18.24
C ALA A 211 19.79 2.49 -18.80
N LEU A 212 19.56 1.17 -18.88
CA LEU A 212 18.27 0.62 -19.30
C LEU A 212 17.16 0.97 -18.30
N THR A 213 17.43 0.78 -17.00
CA THR A 213 16.42 1.07 -15.97
C THR A 213 16.09 2.56 -15.90
N THR A 214 17.11 3.41 -16.06
CA THR A 214 16.94 4.87 -16.12
C THR A 214 16.14 5.28 -17.36
N LEU A 215 16.44 4.70 -18.53
CA LEU A 215 15.72 4.99 -19.76
C LEU A 215 14.22 4.67 -19.64
N PHE A 216 13.84 3.55 -19.03
CA PHE A 216 12.42 3.26 -18.79
C PHE A 216 11.80 4.24 -17.78
N ALA A 217 12.51 4.55 -16.70
CA ALA A 217 12.03 5.49 -15.68
C ALA A 217 11.81 6.91 -16.23
N ASP A 218 12.70 7.40 -17.09
CA ASP A 218 12.60 8.71 -17.77
C ASP A 218 11.38 8.81 -18.70
N HIS A 219 10.78 7.67 -19.05
CA HIS A 219 9.57 7.55 -19.86
C HIS A 219 8.34 7.13 -19.04
N ASP A 220 8.37 7.26 -17.71
CA ASP A 220 7.29 6.86 -16.79
C ASP A 220 6.95 5.36 -16.85
N PHE A 221 7.92 4.52 -17.19
CA PHE A 221 7.81 3.08 -17.28
C PHE A 221 8.71 2.35 -16.25
N GLY A 222 8.40 1.08 -16.01
CA GLY A 222 9.17 0.25 -15.08
C GLY A 222 10.16 -0.65 -15.81
N ALA A 223 11.33 -0.85 -15.22
CA ALA A 223 12.26 -1.91 -15.60
C ALA A 223 12.94 -2.50 -14.36
N GLU A 224 12.78 -3.80 -14.13
CA GLU A 224 13.27 -4.52 -12.96
C GLU A 224 14.12 -5.73 -13.39
N PRO A 225 15.45 -5.67 -13.23
CA PRO A 225 16.30 -6.82 -13.53
C PRO A 225 16.01 -7.99 -12.59
N ALA A 226 15.88 -9.21 -13.11
CA ALA A 226 15.57 -10.38 -12.28
C ALA A 226 16.61 -10.64 -11.17
N GLY A 227 17.86 -10.18 -11.36
CA GLY A 227 18.91 -10.27 -10.36
C GLY A 227 18.75 -9.35 -9.14
N SER A 228 17.82 -8.38 -9.16
CA SER A 228 17.52 -7.52 -8.01
C SER A 228 16.59 -8.20 -6.98
N LEU A 229 15.93 -9.28 -7.39
CA LEU A 229 14.95 -9.98 -6.59
C LEU A 229 15.67 -10.83 -5.55
N THR A 230 15.24 -10.71 -4.29
CA THR A 230 15.78 -11.51 -3.19
C THR A 230 14.65 -12.19 -2.46
N THR A 231 14.74 -13.51 -2.32
CA THR A 231 13.77 -14.31 -1.58
C THR A 231 14.14 -14.35 -0.10
N HIS A 232 13.17 -14.06 0.76
CA HIS A 232 13.30 -14.15 2.21
C HIS A 232 12.17 -15.03 2.78
N CYS A 233 12.39 -15.63 3.95
CA CYS A 233 11.29 -16.25 4.70
C CYS A 233 10.36 -15.17 5.27
N ALA A 234 9.14 -15.55 5.70
CA ALA A 234 8.17 -14.62 6.28
C ALA A 234 8.76 -13.83 7.47
N CYS A 235 9.39 -14.54 8.42
CA CYS A 235 10.03 -13.94 9.60
C CYS A 235 11.08 -12.88 9.23
N CYS A 236 11.95 -13.15 8.24
CA CYS A 236 12.94 -12.17 7.78
C CYS A 236 12.27 -10.98 7.07
N SER A 237 11.21 -11.22 6.29
CA SER A 237 10.50 -10.16 5.57
C SER A 237 9.80 -9.18 6.52
N GLU A 238 9.24 -9.69 7.62
CA GLU A 238 8.56 -8.95 8.68
C GLU A 238 9.53 -8.29 9.69
N GLY A 239 10.82 -8.63 9.62
CA GLY A 239 11.87 -7.98 10.39
C GLY A 239 12.52 -6.79 9.69
N THR A 240 13.64 -6.34 10.26
CA THR A 240 14.51 -5.31 9.68
C THR A 240 15.53 -5.96 8.74
N LEU A 241 15.52 -5.54 7.47
CA LEU A 241 16.48 -6.00 6.47
C LEU A 241 17.36 -4.86 6.00
N HIS A 242 18.67 -5.03 6.16
CA HIS A 242 19.66 -4.15 5.54
C HIS A 242 19.79 -4.51 4.07
N LYS A 243 19.48 -3.55 3.19
CA LYS A 243 19.66 -3.72 1.75
C LYS A 243 21.12 -3.45 1.43
N GLU A 244 21.79 -4.47 0.91
CA GLU A 244 23.09 -4.28 0.28
C GLU A 244 22.94 -3.40 -0.97
N PRO A 245 23.97 -2.62 -1.34
CA PRO A 245 23.98 -1.88 -2.59
C PRO A 245 23.66 -2.81 -3.76
N ARG A 246 22.78 -2.38 -4.66
CA ARG A 246 22.41 -3.16 -5.85
C ARG A 246 23.67 -3.42 -6.66
N THR A 247 24.17 -4.65 -6.66
CA THR A 247 25.23 -5.05 -7.58
C THR A 247 24.59 -5.36 -8.92
N THR A 248 24.51 -4.36 -9.79
CA THR A 248 24.17 -4.59 -11.19
C THR A 248 25.21 -5.53 -11.78
N ARG A 249 24.75 -6.61 -12.42
CA ARG A 249 25.62 -7.63 -13.01
C ARG A 249 25.63 -7.44 -14.52
N ALA A 250 26.82 -7.43 -15.11
CA ALA A 250 26.96 -7.60 -16.55
C ALA A 250 26.54 -9.01 -16.99
N GLY A 251 26.37 -9.18 -18.29
CA GLY A 251 25.99 -10.42 -18.94
C GLY A 251 24.52 -10.45 -19.37
N ALA A 252 24.13 -11.61 -19.89
CA ALA A 252 22.76 -11.89 -20.30
C ALA A 252 21.90 -12.18 -19.06
N GLN A 253 20.79 -11.47 -18.92
CA GLN A 253 19.83 -11.66 -17.84
C GLN A 253 18.41 -11.30 -18.25
N ARG A 254 17.44 -11.79 -17.47
CA ARG A 254 16.04 -11.40 -17.61
C ARG A 254 15.80 -10.04 -16.96
N VAL A 255 14.99 -9.22 -17.62
CA VAL A 255 14.45 -7.96 -17.09
C VAL A 255 12.95 -7.98 -17.29
N PHE A 256 12.21 -7.58 -16.26
CA PHE A 256 10.78 -7.34 -16.34
C PHE A 256 10.55 -5.87 -16.66
N VAL A 257 9.81 -5.57 -17.72
CA VAL A 257 9.52 -4.20 -18.15
C VAL A 257 8.02 -3.94 -18.12
N ALA A 258 7.62 -2.77 -17.66
CA ALA A 258 6.23 -2.34 -17.61
C ALA A 258 6.01 -1.13 -18.51
N ALA A 259 5.56 -1.37 -19.73
CA ALA A 259 5.32 -0.37 -20.76
C ALA A 259 4.42 -0.94 -21.86
N PRO A 260 3.66 -0.13 -22.62
CA PRO A 260 3.01 -0.60 -23.85
C PRO A 260 4.03 -1.29 -24.78
N GLU A 261 3.64 -2.39 -25.44
CA GLU A 261 4.61 -3.22 -26.19
C GLU A 261 5.42 -2.43 -27.22
N GLY A 262 4.77 -1.50 -27.94
CA GLY A 262 5.43 -0.64 -28.92
C GLY A 262 6.51 0.25 -28.30
N GLU A 263 6.23 0.83 -27.13
CA GLU A 263 7.20 1.65 -26.38
C GLU A 263 8.32 0.80 -25.79
N ALA A 264 7.99 -0.38 -25.24
CA ALA A 264 8.99 -1.32 -24.72
C ALA A 264 10.01 -1.67 -25.81
N ARG A 265 9.55 -2.06 -27.02
CA ARG A 265 10.41 -2.36 -28.16
C ARG A 265 11.24 -1.15 -28.58
N ARG A 266 10.61 0.02 -28.72
CA ARG A 266 11.28 1.28 -29.12
C ARG A 266 12.41 1.64 -28.16
N LEU A 267 12.19 1.55 -26.84
CA LEU A 267 13.18 1.87 -25.83
C LEU A 267 14.30 0.82 -25.75
N LEU A 268 13.96 -0.46 -25.90
CA LEU A 268 14.96 -1.54 -25.96
C LEU A 268 15.88 -1.38 -27.19
N ASP A 269 15.31 -1.04 -28.36
CA ASP A 269 16.07 -0.76 -29.59
C ASP A 269 16.94 0.49 -29.46
N GLN A 270 16.42 1.55 -28.84
CA GLN A 270 17.19 2.75 -28.53
C GLN A 270 18.38 2.42 -27.63
N TRP A 271 18.13 1.74 -26.51
CA TRP A 271 19.18 1.35 -25.56
C TRP A 271 20.27 0.48 -26.20
N ALA A 272 19.89 -0.48 -27.04
CA ALA A 272 20.82 -1.32 -27.78
C ALA A 272 21.59 -0.54 -28.86
N GLY A 273 20.94 0.43 -29.52
CA GLY A 273 21.54 1.24 -30.58
C GLY A 273 22.56 2.28 -30.10
N GLU A 274 22.50 2.71 -28.84
CA GLU A 274 23.45 3.66 -28.24
C GLU A 274 24.89 3.11 -28.15
N LYS A 275 25.06 1.79 -28.13
CA LYS A 275 26.38 1.14 -28.14
C LYS A 275 26.42 0.02 -29.17
N VAL A 276 27.30 0.17 -30.16
CA VAL A 276 27.52 -0.81 -31.24
C VAL A 276 27.92 -2.20 -30.71
N ILE A 277 28.58 -2.28 -29.55
CA ILE A 277 29.00 -3.53 -28.90
C ILE A 277 28.60 -3.48 -27.43
N GLY A 278 28.12 -4.61 -26.91
CA GLY A 278 27.88 -4.81 -25.48
C GLY A 278 26.45 -4.54 -25.01
N ARG A 279 25.54 -4.12 -25.89
CA ARG A 279 24.10 -4.04 -25.59
C ARG A 279 23.29 -4.79 -26.63
N SER A 280 22.42 -5.69 -26.19
CA SER A 280 21.47 -6.37 -27.08
C SER A 280 20.29 -6.89 -26.27
N TRP A 281 19.15 -7.10 -26.91
CA TRP A 281 17.97 -7.68 -26.27
C TRP A 281 17.29 -8.70 -27.20
N SER A 282 16.54 -9.63 -26.61
CA SER A 282 15.75 -10.64 -27.34
C SER A 282 14.62 -11.19 -26.47
N GLY A 283 13.61 -11.80 -27.11
CA GLY A 283 12.55 -12.54 -26.42
C GLY A 283 11.67 -11.68 -25.52
N LEU A 284 11.02 -10.64 -26.08
CA LEU A 284 10.00 -9.85 -25.39
C LEU A 284 8.68 -10.62 -25.36
N GLU A 285 8.27 -11.06 -24.17
CA GLU A 285 7.11 -11.94 -23.95
C GLU A 285 6.23 -11.37 -22.84
N ALA A 286 4.90 -11.41 -23.00
CA ALA A 286 3.97 -10.90 -21.99
C ALA A 286 3.98 -11.78 -20.72
N VAL A 287 3.93 -11.14 -19.56
CA VAL A 287 3.74 -11.81 -18.26
C VAL A 287 2.25 -11.75 -17.91
N GLY A 288 1.66 -12.92 -17.63
CA GLY A 288 0.24 -13.09 -17.31
C GLY A 288 -0.18 -12.49 -15.97
#